data_AF-A0A520CR89-F1
#
_entry.id   AF-A0A520CR89-F1
#
_cell.length_a   1.000
_cell.length_b   1.000
_cell.length_c   1.000
_cell.angle_alpha   90.00
_cell.angle_beta   90.00
_cell.angle_gamma   90.00
#
_symmetry.space_group_name_H-M   'P 1'
#
loop_
_entity.id
_entity.type
_entity.pdbx_description
1 polymer ?
#
loop_
_entity_poly.entity_id
_entity_poly.type
_entity_poly.pdbx_seq_one_letter_code
_entity_poly.pdbx_strand_id
1 'polypeptide(L)'
;MAVKSKNRTNVAINKNFVIRVLENPSTNSPKNTKLTSANKLSNYILDEALKIKLFAKVLEGGADKYTFKIRNRLKIEFHSK
;
A
#
# COMPACT_ATOMS: atom_id res chain seq x y z
N MET A 1 9.33 13.86 20.08
CA MET A 1 8.10 14.39 19.45
C MET A 1 7.90 13.68 18.12
N ALA A 2 6.75 13.03 17.88
CA ALA A 2 6.47 12.39 16.60
C ALA A 2 6.08 13.45 15.56
N VAL A 3 6.86 13.59 14.49
CA VAL A 3 6.57 14.55 13.41
C VAL A 3 5.29 14.11 12.70
N LYS A 4 4.22 14.90 12.81
CA LYS A 4 2.98 14.67 12.05
C LYS A 4 3.33 14.70 10.56
N SER A 5 3.01 13.62 9.84
CA SER A 5 3.16 13.61 8.39
C SER A 5 2.25 14.68 7.78
N LYS A 6 2.82 15.56 6.95
CA LYS A 6 2.07 16.60 6.24
C LYS A 6 1.07 16.03 5.23
N ASN A 7 1.20 14.74 4.88
CA ASN A 7 0.41 14.09 3.85
C ASN A 7 -0.81 13.37 4.48
N ARG A 8 -1.97 14.06 4.48
CA ARG A 8 -3.22 13.59 5.12
C ARG A 8 -3.66 12.21 4.62
N THR A 9 -3.49 11.91 3.33
CA THR A 9 -3.87 10.63 2.72
C THR A 9 -3.02 9.47 3.26
N ASN A 10 -1.71 9.68 3.40
CA ASN A 10 -0.82 8.67 3.99
C ASN A 10 -1.20 8.35 5.43
N VAL A 11 -1.60 9.38 6.20
CA VAL A 11 -2.05 9.22 7.58
C VAL A 11 -3.35 8.43 7.63
N ALA A 12 -4.32 8.75 6.77
CA ALA A 12 -5.60 8.05 6.69
C ALA A 12 -5.41 6.55 6.36
N ILE A 13 -4.61 6.25 5.34
CA ILE A 13 -4.28 4.87 4.98
C ILE A 13 -3.60 4.14 6.14
N ASN A 14 -2.54 4.72 6.73
CA ASN A 14 -1.83 4.08 7.83
C ASN A 14 -2.71 3.90 9.09
N LYS A 15 -3.73 4.74 9.27
CA LYS A 15 -4.67 4.63 10.39
C LYS A 15 -5.62 3.46 10.19
N ASN A 16 -6.22 3.37 9.00
CA ASN A 16 -7.31 2.43 8.71
C ASN A 16 -6.84 1.08 8.15
N PHE A 17 -5.66 1.02 7.54
CA PHE A 17 -5.19 -0.16 6.81
C PHE A 17 -3.78 -0.61 7.21
N VAL A 18 -3.55 -1.92 7.10
CA VAL A 18 -2.25 -2.58 7.14
C VAL A 18 -1.80 -2.85 5.71
N ILE A 19 -0.60 -2.39 5.35
CA ILE A 19 -0.08 -2.53 3.99
C ILE A 19 0.99 -3.61 3.95
N ARG A 20 0.80 -4.57 3.05
CA ARG A 20 1.75 -5.64 2.75
C ARG A 20 2.20 -5.55 1.30
N VAL A 21 3.49 -5.76 1.07
CA VAL A 21 4.08 -5.72 -0.26
C VAL A 21 4.81 -7.03 -0.53
N LEU A 22 4.60 -7.59 -1.70
CA LEU A 22 5.32 -8.75 -2.22
C LEU A 22 5.98 -8.35 -3.54
N GLU A 23 7.30 -8.34 -3.53
CA GLU A 23 8.12 -8.14 -4.72
C GLU A 23 8.21 -9.47 -5.48
N ASN A 24 8.22 -9.40 -6.81
CA ASN A 24 8.24 -10.55 -7.73
C ASN A 24 7.28 -11.68 -7.30
N PRO A 25 5.95 -11.43 -7.30
CA PRO A 25 4.96 -12.40 -6.83
C PRO A 25 4.92 -13.71 -7.64
N SER A 26 5.55 -13.76 -8.82
CA SER A 26 5.69 -14.98 -9.63
C SER A 26 6.78 -15.92 -9.13
N THR A 27 7.81 -15.41 -8.46
CA THR A 27 8.95 -16.19 -7.96
C THR A 27 8.99 -16.29 -6.45
N ASN A 28 8.37 -15.34 -5.74
CA ASN A 28 8.33 -15.32 -4.29
C ASN A 28 7.07 -15.98 -3.73
N SER A 29 7.27 -16.76 -2.66
CA SER A 29 6.18 -17.34 -1.88
C SER A 29 5.28 -16.23 -1.30
N PRO A 30 3.95 -16.41 -1.26
CA PRO A 30 3.02 -15.44 -0.67
C PRO A 30 3.28 -15.17 0.82
N LYS A 31 4.08 -16.02 1.49
CA LYS A 31 4.50 -15.80 2.88
C LYS A 31 5.62 -14.76 3.03
N ASN A 32 6.31 -14.38 1.95
CA ASN A 32 7.41 -13.40 1.96
C ASN A 32 6.93 -11.94 1.84
N THR A 33 5.66 -11.67 2.12
CA THR A 33 5.14 -10.30 2.13
C THR A 33 5.82 -9.48 3.23
N LYS A 34 6.28 -8.28 2.89
CA LYS A 34 6.86 -7.32 3.83
C LYS A 34 5.80 -6.33 4.29
N LEU A 35 5.79 -6.04 5.59
CA LEU A 35 4.97 -4.98 6.15
C LEU A 35 5.57 -3.61 5.76
N THR A 36 4.72 -2.70 5.27
CA THR A 36 5.17 -1.35 4.91
C THR A 36 4.19 -0.29 5.39
N SER A 37 4.57 0.98 5.24
CA SER A 37 3.71 2.14 5.49
C SER A 37 3.39 2.87 4.19
N ALA A 38 2.31 3.65 4.21
CA ALA A 38 1.87 4.46 3.07
C ALA A 38 2.95 5.45 2.59
N ASN A 39 3.83 5.88 3.51
CA ASN A 39 4.94 6.75 3.15
C ASN A 39 6.05 5.97 2.42
N LYS A 40 6.39 4.77 2.92
CA LYS A 40 7.40 3.89 2.33
C LYS A 40 6.97 3.24 1.01
N LEU A 41 5.68 3.29 0.67
CA LEU A 41 5.19 2.84 -0.65
C LEU A 41 5.82 3.59 -1.83
N SER A 42 6.28 4.83 -1.63
CA SER A 42 7.01 5.57 -2.66
C SER A 42 8.32 4.90 -3.08
N ASN A 43 8.89 4.02 -2.25
CA ASN A 43 10.09 3.26 -2.60
C ASN A 43 9.79 2.13 -3.59
N TYR A 44 8.53 1.71 -3.70
CA TYR A 44 8.10 0.62 -4.58
C TYR A 44 7.31 1.13 -5.79
N ILE A 45 6.52 2.19 -5.59
CA ILE A 45 5.79 2.87 -6.66
C ILE A 45 6.42 4.25 -6.86
N LEU A 46 7.22 4.37 -7.91
CA LEU A 46 7.81 5.65 -8.33
C LEU A 46 6.78 6.56 -9.01
N ASP A 47 5.68 6.00 -9.51
CA ASP A 47 4.57 6.74 -10.11
C ASP A 47 3.62 7.27 -9.02
N GLU A 48 3.75 8.56 -8.71
CA GLU A 48 2.95 9.23 -7.69
C GLU A 48 1.45 9.27 -8.07
N ALA A 49 1.11 9.40 -9.35
CA ALA A 49 -0.26 9.42 -9.80
C ALA A 49 -0.94 8.06 -9.59
N LEU A 50 -0.22 6.97 -9.87
CA LEU A 50 -0.68 5.61 -9.58
C LEU A 50 -0.89 5.41 -8.07
N LYS A 51 0.05 5.87 -7.24
CA LYS A 51 -0.05 5.78 -5.78
C LYS A 51 -1.31 6.49 -5.25
N ILE A 52 -1.57 7.72 -5.72
CA ILE A 52 -2.76 8.49 -5.33
C ILE A 52 -4.04 7.76 -5.74
N LYS A 53 -4.12 7.24 -6.97
CA LYS A 53 -5.27 6.47 -7.46
C LYS A 53 -5.55 5.23 -6.61
N LEU A 54 -4.50 4.51 -6.21
CA LEU A 54 -4.63 3.34 -5.34
C LEU A 54 -5.18 3.72 -3.97
N PHE A 55 -4.67 4.77 -3.36
CA PHE A 55 -5.12 5.22 -2.05
C PHE A 55 -6.55 5.74 -2.07
N ALA A 56 -6.94 6.52 -3.08
CA ALA A 56 -8.32 6.95 -3.26
C ALA A 56 -9.25 5.74 -3.34
N LYS A 57 -8.93 4.75 -4.18
CA LYS A 57 -9.74 3.53 -4.32
C LYS A 57 -9.88 2.72 -3.03
N VAL A 58 -8.81 2.64 -2.23
CA VAL A 58 -8.83 1.93 -0.94
C VAL A 58 -9.63 2.69 0.12
N LEU A 59 -9.57 4.03 0.13
CA LEU A 59 -10.29 4.86 1.09
C LEU A 59 -11.78 5.01 0.75
N GLU A 60 -12.11 5.11 -0.53
CA GLU A 60 -13.49 5.20 -1.00
C GLU A 60 -14.20 3.85 -0.95
N GLY A 61 -13.48 2.76 -1.20
CA GLY A 61 -14.07 1.44 -1.14
C GLY A 61 -14.17 0.95 0.31
N GLY A 62 -15.32 0.39 0.67
CA GLY A 62 -15.56 -0.20 2.00
C GLY A 62 -15.14 -1.66 2.19
N ALA A 63 -14.31 -2.23 1.33
CA ALA A 63 -13.88 -3.63 1.45
C ALA A 63 -12.77 -3.84 2.48
N ASP A 64 -12.79 -5.01 3.13
CA ASP A 64 -11.80 -5.41 4.14
C ASP A 64 -10.41 -5.67 3.56
N LYS A 65 -10.33 -5.99 2.26
CA LYS A 65 -9.07 -6.30 1.58
C LYS A 65 -9.03 -5.77 0.15
N TYR A 66 -7.97 -5.04 -0.16
CA TYR A 66 -7.62 -4.67 -1.53
C TYR A 66 -6.32 -5.32 -1.95
N THR A 67 -6.29 -5.85 -3.17
CA THR A 67 -5.09 -6.40 -3.77
C THR A 67 -4.83 -5.75 -5.11
N PHE A 68 -3.64 -5.18 -5.26
CA PHE A 68 -3.20 -4.56 -6.50
C PHE A 68 -1.95 -5.27 -7.00
N LYS A 69 -1.95 -5.67 -8.27
CA LYS A 69 -0.78 -6.21 -8.96
C LYS A 69 -0.26 -5.14 -9.93
N ILE A 70 0.99 -4.74 -9.79
CA ILE A 70 1.64 -3.74 -10.63
C ILE A 70 2.71 -4.45 -11.48
N ARG A 71 2.51 -4.43 -12.80
CA ARG A 71 3.46 -4.88 -13.84
C ARG A 71 4.11 -6.25 -13.57
N ASN A 72 3.37 -7.19 -12.97
CA ASN A 72 3.81 -8.54 -12.54
C ASN A 72 5.05 -8.59 -11.61
N ARG A 73 5.56 -7.44 -11.15
CA ARG A 73 6.76 -7.31 -10.31
C ARG A 73 6.42 -6.96 -8.87
N LEU A 74 5.23 -6.43 -8.63
CA LEU A 74 4.84 -5.98 -7.31
C LEU A 74 3.38 -6.34 -7.06
N LYS A 75 3.12 -6.93 -5.90
CA LYS A 75 1.76 -7.11 -5.36
C LYS A 75 1.67 -6.32 -4.07
N ILE A 76 0.63 -5.50 -3.96
CA ILE A 76 0.36 -4.68 -2.78
C ILE A 76 -1.00 -5.09 -2.24
N GLU A 77 -1.03 -5.44 -0.97
CA GLU A 77 -2.25 -5.80 -0.27
C GLU A 77 -2.52 -4.78 0.84
N PHE A 78 -3.72 -4.20 0.83
CA PHE A 78 -4.22 -3.37 1.91
C PHE A 78 -5.26 -4.18 2.66
N HIS A 79 -5.08 -4.34 3.96
CA HIS A 79 -6.02 -5.02 4.85
C HIS A 79 -6.60 -3.98 5.80
N SER A 80 -7.93 -3.91 5.92
CA SER A 80 -8.57 -3.10 6.95
C SER A 80 -8.13 -3.58 8.34
N LYS A 81 -8.06 -2.65 9.28
CA LYS A 81 -7.78 -2.91 10.69
C LYS A 81 -9.05 -3.16 11.49
#